data_AF-A0A8K0XWX6-F1
#
_entry.id   AF-A0A8K0XWX6-F1
#
_cell.length_a   1.000
_cell.length_b   1.000
_cell.length_c   1.000
_cell.angle_alpha   90.00
_cell.angle_beta   90.00
_cell.angle_gamma   90.00
#
_symmetry.space_group_name_H-M   'P 1'
#
loop_
_entity.id
_entity.type
_entity.pdbx_description
1 polymer ?
#
loop_
_entity_poly.entity_id
_entity_poly.type
_entity_poly.pdbx_seq_one_letter_code
_entity_poly.pdbx_strand_id
1 'polypeptide(L)'
;MDNKKQVAEDFIDNTSCKLKNERKHRAGRLQRVSLTEKRFLDDAVHAATKVKGKKLTSEERRKVLCIAREQIRSQRRAEEIKKERDKERHAVMFEWKRPETFRR
;
A
#
# COMPACT_ATOMS: atom_id res chain seq x y z
N MET A 1 10.55 -15.07 -36.36
CA MET A 1 11.20 -15.18 -35.01
C MET A 1 10.58 -14.11 -34.11
N ASP A 2 9.28 -14.25 -33.84
CA ASP A 2 8.45 -13.09 -33.42
C ASP A 2 7.86 -13.24 -32.01
N ASN A 3 8.31 -14.25 -31.25
CA ASN A 3 7.75 -14.54 -29.93
C ASN A 3 8.20 -13.57 -28.82
N LYS A 4 9.25 -12.77 -29.04
CA LYS A 4 9.79 -11.91 -27.97
C LYS A 4 9.01 -10.60 -27.78
N LYS A 5 8.35 -10.11 -28.82
CA LYS A 5 7.48 -8.92 -28.74
C LYS A 5 6.10 -9.26 -28.18
N GLN A 6 5.52 -10.40 -28.59
CA GLN A 6 4.25 -10.88 -28.07
C GLN A 6 4.28 -11.05 -26.54
N VAL A 7 5.34 -11.68 -26.01
CA VAL A 7 5.49 -11.88 -24.54
C VAL A 7 5.61 -10.57 -23.76
N ALA A 8 6.20 -9.54 -24.34
CA ALA A 8 6.33 -8.23 -23.69
C ALA A 8 4.99 -7.47 -23.68
N GLU A 9 4.23 -7.54 -24.76
CA GLU A 9 2.88 -6.95 -24.85
C GLU A 9 1.90 -7.70 -23.92
N ASP A 10 1.95 -9.03 -23.90
CA ASP A 10 1.13 -9.87 -23.00
C ASP A 10 1.43 -9.64 -21.51
N PHE A 11 2.67 -9.25 -21.16
CA PHE A 11 3.05 -8.91 -19.77
C PHE A 11 2.50 -7.53 -19.34
N ILE A 12 2.50 -6.56 -20.24
CA ILE A 12 1.95 -5.22 -20.00
C ILE A 12 0.41 -5.30 -19.89
N ASP A 13 -0.23 -6.14 -20.71
CA ASP A 13 -1.67 -6.34 -20.66
C ASP A 13 -2.12 -7.13 -19.41
N ASN A 14 -1.32 -8.08 -18.94
CA ASN A 14 -1.60 -8.81 -17.69
C ASN A 14 -1.43 -7.93 -16.43
N THR A 15 -0.47 -7.00 -16.42
CA THR A 15 -0.32 -6.02 -15.32
C THR A 15 -1.44 -4.99 -15.34
N SER A 16 -1.84 -4.50 -16.52
CA SER A 16 -3.01 -3.65 -16.75
C SER A 16 -4.32 -4.31 -16.28
N CYS A 17 -4.50 -5.60 -16.55
CA CYS A 17 -5.72 -6.34 -16.15
C CYS A 17 -5.77 -6.65 -14.64
N LYS A 18 -4.63 -6.89 -13.96
CA LYS A 18 -4.59 -6.99 -12.49
C LYS A 18 -5.04 -5.68 -11.82
N LEU A 19 -4.61 -4.52 -12.34
CA LEU A 19 -5.09 -3.20 -11.89
C LEU A 19 -6.57 -2.94 -12.23
N LYS A 20 -7.12 -3.61 -13.26
CA LYS A 20 -8.54 -3.51 -13.63
C LYS A 20 -9.43 -4.45 -12.82
N ASN A 21 -8.95 -5.58 -12.30
CA ASN A 21 -9.74 -6.50 -11.45
C ASN A 21 -9.91 -6.01 -10.00
N GLU A 22 -9.04 -5.11 -9.57
CA GLU A 22 -9.23 -4.27 -8.38
C GLU A 22 -10.53 -3.41 -8.46
N ARG A 23 -11.03 -3.09 -9.67
CA ARG A 23 -12.26 -2.28 -9.90
C ARG A 23 -13.57 -2.81 -9.27
N LYS A 24 -13.56 -3.93 -8.53
CA LYS A 24 -14.64 -4.32 -7.61
C LYS A 24 -14.38 -3.88 -6.16
N HIS A 25 -13.87 -2.68 -5.93
CA HIS A 25 -13.77 -2.13 -4.58
C HIS A 25 -15.14 -1.67 -4.03
N ARG A 26 -15.98 -2.63 -3.65
CA ARG A 26 -17.04 -2.43 -2.63
C ARG A 26 -16.43 -2.38 -1.22
N ALA A 27 -15.32 -1.69 -1.09
CA ALA A 27 -14.67 -1.45 0.19
C ALA A 27 -15.56 -0.49 0.99
N GLY A 28 -16.36 -1.03 1.92
CA GLY A 28 -17.20 -0.24 2.82
C GLY A 28 -16.42 0.81 3.63
N ARG A 29 -17.14 1.64 4.38
CA ARG A 29 -16.56 2.68 5.25
C ARG A 29 -15.55 2.08 6.23
N LEU A 30 -14.38 2.70 6.38
CA LEU A 30 -13.43 2.34 7.45
C LEU A 30 -14.11 2.56 8.81
N GLN A 31 -14.18 1.51 9.64
CA GLN A 31 -14.86 1.57 10.94
C GLN A 31 -14.10 2.42 11.97
N ARG A 32 -12.77 2.30 11.99
CA ARG A 32 -11.88 3.05 12.89
C ARG A 32 -10.90 3.84 12.04
N VAL A 33 -10.93 5.15 12.16
CA VAL A 33 -10.04 6.07 11.43
C VAL A 33 -9.32 6.93 12.45
N SER A 34 -8.00 6.86 12.50
CA SER A 34 -7.17 7.67 13.40
C SER A 34 -7.23 9.15 13.00
N LEU A 35 -6.75 10.04 13.87
CA LEU A 35 -6.71 11.47 13.56
C LEU A 35 -5.79 11.77 12.37
N THR A 36 -4.68 11.05 12.23
CA THR A 36 -3.75 11.20 11.10
C THR A 36 -4.38 10.72 9.80
N GLU A 37 -5.08 9.59 9.83
CA GLU A 37 -5.83 9.08 8.68
C GLU A 37 -6.98 10.01 8.27
N LYS A 38 -7.65 10.67 9.23
CA LYS A 38 -8.67 11.69 8.92
C LYS A 38 -8.06 12.87 8.18
N ARG A 39 -6.95 13.43 8.69
CA ARG A 39 -6.22 14.51 8.03
C ARG A 39 -5.80 14.12 6.62
N PHE A 40 -5.30 12.90 6.44
CA PHE A 40 -4.95 12.37 5.12
C PHE A 40 -6.14 12.35 4.14
N LEU A 41 -7.32 11.95 4.59
CA LEU A 41 -8.53 11.97 3.75
C LEU A 41 -8.94 13.40 3.38
N ASP A 42 -8.86 14.33 4.32
CA ASP A 42 -9.18 15.74 4.07
C ASP A 42 -8.15 16.40 3.14
N ASP A 43 -6.87 16.10 3.33
CA ASP A 43 -5.76 16.56 2.48
C ASP A 43 -5.90 16.03 1.05
N ALA A 44 -6.28 14.75 0.88
CA ALA A 44 -6.52 14.17 -0.43
C ALA A 44 -7.67 14.88 -1.18
N VAL A 45 -8.75 15.20 -0.46
CA VAL A 45 -9.86 15.98 -1.03
C VAL A 45 -9.39 17.40 -1.36
N HIS A 46 -8.62 18.04 -0.47
CA HIS A 46 -8.11 19.39 -0.68
C HIS A 46 -7.17 19.46 -1.89
N ALA A 47 -6.22 18.54 -2.01
CA ALA A 47 -5.33 18.42 -3.14
C ALA A 47 -6.11 18.24 -4.45
N ALA A 48 -7.12 17.36 -4.46
CA ALA A 48 -7.98 17.17 -5.62
C ALA A 48 -8.79 18.44 -5.98
N THR A 49 -9.30 19.19 -4.99
CA THR A 49 -9.97 20.47 -5.25
C THR A 49 -9.02 21.51 -5.82
N LYS A 50 -7.77 21.56 -5.35
CA LYS A 50 -6.75 22.47 -5.87
C LYS A 50 -6.39 22.15 -7.31
N VAL A 51 -6.17 20.87 -7.63
CA VAL A 51 -5.86 20.41 -9.00
C VAL A 51 -7.00 20.76 -9.96
N LYS A 52 -8.25 20.61 -9.52
CA LYS A 52 -9.42 20.95 -10.35
C LYS A 52 -9.66 22.47 -10.45
N GLY A 53 -9.24 23.25 -9.46
CA GLY A 53 -9.50 24.68 -9.35
C GLY A 53 -10.97 25.05 -9.11
N LYS A 54 -11.86 24.06 -8.92
CA LYS A 54 -13.30 24.21 -8.68
C LYS A 54 -13.76 23.17 -7.65
N LYS A 55 -14.97 23.36 -7.11
CA LYS A 55 -15.58 22.40 -6.17
C LYS A 55 -15.74 21.02 -6.83
N LEU A 56 -15.33 19.96 -6.12
CA LEU A 56 -15.52 18.58 -6.56
C LEU A 56 -17.00 18.21 -6.56
N THR A 57 -17.43 17.45 -7.57
CA THR A 57 -18.75 16.83 -7.56
C THR A 57 -18.79 15.71 -6.52
N SER A 58 -19.99 15.29 -6.12
CA SER A 58 -20.17 14.19 -5.15
C SER A 58 -19.52 12.89 -5.64
N GLU A 59 -19.59 12.61 -6.93
CA GLU A 59 -18.99 11.41 -7.54
C GLU A 59 -17.47 11.45 -7.55
N GLU A 60 -16.88 12.59 -7.92
CA GLU A 60 -15.42 12.76 -7.92
C GLU A 60 -14.89 12.65 -6.50
N ARG A 61 -15.53 13.32 -5.54
CA ARG A 61 -15.16 13.24 -4.12
C ARG A 61 -15.25 11.79 -3.62
N ARG A 62 -16.28 11.04 -4.04
CA ARG A 62 -16.43 9.62 -3.72
C ARG A 62 -15.27 8.80 -4.28
N LYS A 63 -14.86 9.04 -5.53
CA LYS A 63 -13.71 8.34 -6.16
C LYS A 63 -12.40 8.64 -5.42
N VAL A 64 -12.12 9.91 -5.14
CA VAL A 64 -10.92 10.34 -4.38
C VAL A 64 -10.88 9.67 -3.01
N LEU A 65 -11.98 9.71 -2.26
CA LEU A 65 -12.05 9.07 -0.94
C LEU A 65 -11.95 7.55 -1.01
N CYS A 66 -12.43 6.92 -2.08
CA CYS A 66 -12.30 5.48 -2.28
C CYS A 66 -10.81 5.09 -2.38
N ILE A 67 -10.07 5.79 -3.23
CA ILE A 67 -8.63 5.58 -3.43
C ILE A 67 -7.85 5.85 -2.14
N ALA A 68 -8.11 6.98 -1.48
CA ALA A 68 -7.39 7.34 -0.25
C ALA A 68 -7.63 6.33 0.89
N ARG A 69 -8.86 5.80 1.01
CA ARG A 69 -9.17 4.74 1.99
C ARG A 69 -8.46 3.43 1.69
N GLU A 70 -8.29 3.12 0.43
CA GLU A 70 -7.54 1.94 0.01
C GLU A 70 -6.05 2.05 0.35
N GLN A 71 -5.46 3.23 0.15
CA GLN A 71 -4.08 3.49 0.57
C GLN A 71 -3.91 3.29 2.07
N ILE A 72 -4.86 3.74 2.90
CA ILE A 72 -4.85 3.48 4.34
C ILE A 72 -4.88 1.97 4.65
N ARG A 73 -5.72 1.20 3.95
CA ARG A 73 -5.77 -0.27 4.14
C ARG A 73 -4.46 -0.94 3.76
N SER A 74 -3.85 -0.50 2.66
CA SER A 74 -2.55 -1.00 2.22
C SER A 74 -1.45 -0.70 3.24
N GLN A 75 -1.41 0.53 3.76
CA GLN A 75 -0.47 0.93 4.81
C GLN A 75 -0.61 0.07 6.07
N ARG A 76 -1.84 -0.19 6.54
CA ARG A 76 -2.06 -1.05 7.71
C ARG A 76 -1.53 -2.46 7.51
N ARG A 77 -1.80 -3.08 6.35
CA ARG A 77 -1.26 -4.40 6.02
C ARG A 77 0.27 -4.38 6.00
N ALA A 78 0.87 -3.34 5.43
CA ALA A 78 2.32 -3.19 5.42
C ALA A 78 2.91 -3.05 6.83
N GLU A 79 2.24 -2.32 7.71
CA GLU A 79 2.64 -2.20 9.12
C GLU A 79 2.50 -3.51 9.89
N GLU A 80 1.45 -4.30 9.64
CA GLU A 80 1.28 -5.64 10.22
C GLU A 80 2.42 -6.57 9.82
N ILE A 81 2.74 -6.63 8.52
CA ILE A 81 3.86 -7.44 7.99
C ILE A 81 5.21 -6.96 8.53
N LYS A 82 5.38 -5.64 8.74
CA LYS A 82 6.60 -5.10 9.36
C LYS A 82 6.72 -5.55 10.81
N LYS A 83 5.64 -5.45 11.59
CA LYS A 83 5.61 -5.90 12.99
C LYS A 83 5.89 -7.40 13.12
N GLU A 84 5.38 -8.22 12.20
CA GLU A 84 5.66 -9.65 12.17
C GLU A 84 7.16 -9.93 11.94
N ARG A 85 7.77 -9.29 10.94
CA ARG A 85 9.21 -9.40 10.68
C ARG A 85 10.07 -8.88 11.83
N ASP A 86 9.66 -7.81 12.48
CA ASP A 86 10.40 -7.27 13.64
C ASP A 86 10.37 -8.27 14.82
N LYS A 87 9.24 -8.96 15.05
CA LYS A 87 9.18 -10.05 16.04
C LYS A 87 10.13 -11.19 15.71
N GLU A 88 10.20 -11.63 14.46
CA GLU A 88 11.14 -12.67 14.02
C GLU A 88 12.60 -12.25 14.25
N ARG A 89 12.95 -11.00 13.92
CA ARG A 89 14.29 -10.45 14.16
C ARG A 89 14.65 -10.42 15.64
N HIS A 90 13.72 -10.03 16.50
CA HIS A 90 13.96 -9.99 17.95
C HIS A 90 13.94 -11.38 18.60
N ALA A 91 13.30 -12.38 17.97
CA ALA A 91 13.33 -13.77 18.44
C ALA A 91 14.66 -14.47 18.16
N VAL A 92 15.43 -14.00 17.18
CA VAL A 92 16.83 -14.42 16.97
C VAL A 92 17.68 -13.77 18.07
N MET A 93 17.66 -14.39 19.25
CA MET A 93 18.57 -14.08 20.36
C MET A 93 20.00 -14.26 19.84
N PHE A 94 20.65 -13.14 19.56
CA PHE A 94 22.07 -13.12 19.22
C PHE A 94 22.86 -13.47 20.49
N GLU A 95 23.16 -14.75 20.67
CA GLU A 95 24.06 -15.21 21.73
C GLU A 95 25.49 -14.80 21.36
N TRP A 96 26.03 -13.80 22.06
CA TRP A 96 27.45 -13.50 21.97
C TRP A 96 28.25 -14.63 22.62
N LYS A 97 28.74 -15.57 21.81
CA LYS A 97 29.68 -16.58 22.30
C LYS A 97 31.07 -15.95 22.42
N ARG A 98 31.65 -16.04 23.63
CA ARG A 98 33.06 -15.67 23.85
C ARG A 98 33.92 -16.50 22.89
N PRO A 99 34.82 -15.88 22.10
CA PRO A 99 35.68 -16.64 21.20
C PRO A 99 36.57 -17.58 22.01
N GLU A 100 36.66 -18.83 21.56
CA GLU A 100 37.52 -19.85 22.16
C GLU A 100 38.97 -19.35 22.13
N THR A 101 39.60 -19.23 23.30
CA THR A 101 40.99 -18.77 23.36
C THR A 101 41.89 -19.81 22.72
N PHE A 102 42.62 -19.42 21.67
CA PHE A 102 43.62 -20.26 21.02
C PHE A 102 44.69 -20.66 22.06
N ARG A 103 44.73 -21.95 22.44
CA ARG A 103 45.81 -22.47 23.29
C ARG A 103 47.05 -22.62 22.43
N ARG A 104 48.13 -21.93 22.83
CA ARG A 104 49.46 -22.03 22.20
C ARG A 104 50.18 -23.28 22.67
#